data_AF-A0A081A7P7-F1
#
_entry.id   AF-A0A081A7P7-F1
#
_cell.length_a   1.000
_cell.length_b   1.000
_cell.length_c   1.000
_cell.angle_alpha   90.00
_cell.angle_beta   90.00
_cell.angle_gamma   90.00
#
_symmetry.space_group_name_H-M   'P 1'
#
loop_
_entity.id
_entity.type
_entity.pdbx_description
1 polymer ?
#
loop_
_entity_poly.entity_id
_entity_poly.type
_entity_poly.pdbx_seq_one_letter_code
_entity_poly.pdbx_strand_id
1 'polypeptide(L)'
;MGLPRKTWIIIGVVVVCAVVGVIVGVVMTSGSSSSTSSTDGVDASSSDSSSRAYTSDGTASSTKKTTKSNKSGSSSITSDPTSVTYSLSAFAIGDWGTTVSQDSCCTRSSTYNDYDINAEDIVANLMNQQAGSADVAPKIIISHGDNFYWTGINSDNGRDTRFTTTFEEKYDGENIKTIPWVNVLGNHDYGGADYICSDSGDGTAACSDSDELVTALKNKFSWQSTYTSPNDDRWILEDHFYVYTIEDADSGVSIDIFNVDSGDADTHGAMQTCCQCYGYAGDDDDTCDNVSRGDDACCGGDTDMYDECMAQFTEWSDDSRTQLAANIANSTATWKIVNSHYNPYAHYAEAGMQEWFDIINGSDVHLWLNGHTHGENHDYSSSLGVHFVDNGAGGGIQKESASGIPTYAEDYVENLWVYDGTEYGFFSLTASEDWLKLQYHTADDSWSYAESFNSTTIGGVATKHCWYVPNDGTYGQDCTSSSSSSSILSRKM
;
A
#
# COMPACT_ATOMS: atom_id res chain seq x y z
N MET A 1 47.59 -0.47 -19.49
CA MET A 1 46.89 0.83 -19.41
C MET A 1 45.84 0.86 -20.51
N GLY A 2 44.59 0.64 -20.13
CA GLY A 2 43.42 0.81 -20.97
C GLY A 2 42.25 1.01 -20.01
N LEU A 3 41.66 2.21 -20.02
CA LEU A 3 40.52 2.57 -19.18
C LEU A 3 39.26 1.79 -19.64
N PRO A 4 38.38 1.35 -18.74
CA PRO A 4 37.10 0.80 -19.14
C PRO A 4 36.11 1.92 -19.50
N ARG A 5 35.42 1.73 -20.63
CA ARG A 5 34.30 2.56 -21.08
C ARG A 5 33.12 2.35 -20.15
N LYS A 6 32.60 3.43 -19.57
CA LYS A 6 31.29 3.47 -18.93
C LYS A 6 30.22 3.40 -20.03
N THR A 7 29.45 2.32 -20.06
CA THR A 7 28.24 2.21 -20.90
C THR A 7 27.08 2.71 -20.05
N TRP A 8 26.44 3.78 -20.51
CA TRP A 8 25.18 4.24 -19.96
C TRP A 8 24.07 3.35 -20.51
N ILE A 9 23.37 2.66 -19.62
CA ILE A 9 22.15 1.92 -19.93
C ILE A 9 21.01 2.94 -19.85
N ILE A 10 20.35 3.19 -20.97
CA ILE A 10 19.11 3.97 -21.03
C ILE A 10 18.01 2.92 -21.18
N ILE A 11 17.34 2.60 -20.07
CA ILE A 11 16.08 1.84 -20.07
C ILE A 11 14.99 2.86 -20.39
N GLY A 12 14.27 2.64 -21.49
CA GLY A 12 13.10 3.42 -21.85
C GLY A 12 11.85 2.63 -21.50
N VAL A 13 11.22 2.94 -20.37
CA VAL A 13 9.90 2.40 -20.01
C VAL A 13 8.83 3.42 -20.39
N VAL A 14 7.86 2.93 -21.16
CA VAL A 14 6.70 3.69 -21.61
C VAL A 14 5.59 3.56 -20.56
N VAL A 15 5.24 4.68 -19.93
CA VAL A 15 4.04 4.82 -19.10
C VAL A 15 2.79 4.69 -19.97
N VAL A 16 1.95 3.68 -19.75
CA VAL A 16 0.55 3.72 -20.17
C VAL A 16 -0.37 3.15 -19.09
N CYS A 17 -1.19 4.05 -18.56
CA CYS A 17 -2.39 3.78 -17.81
C CYS A 17 -3.39 2.93 -18.64
N ALA A 18 -3.80 1.80 -18.09
CA ALA A 18 -5.06 1.12 -18.43
C ALA A 18 -5.50 0.38 -17.16
N VAL A 19 -6.52 0.82 -16.40
CA VAL A 19 -7.90 1.07 -16.84
C VAL A 19 -8.44 2.33 -16.17
N VAL A 20 -8.50 3.45 -16.90
CA VAL A 20 -9.38 4.57 -16.55
C VAL A 20 -10.74 4.29 -17.19
N GLY A 21 -11.72 3.98 -16.36
CA GLY A 21 -13.13 4.08 -16.74
C GLY A 21 -13.42 5.49 -17.21
N VAL A 22 -13.69 5.66 -18.51
CA VAL A 22 -14.06 6.95 -19.11
C VAL A 22 -15.41 7.38 -18.54
N ILE A 23 -15.42 8.25 -17.52
CA ILE A 23 -16.62 9.01 -17.13
C ILE A 23 -16.67 10.26 -18.01
N VAL A 24 -17.44 10.18 -19.11
CA VAL A 24 -17.87 11.38 -19.83
C VAL A 24 -18.92 12.09 -18.96
N GLY A 25 -18.50 13.17 -18.30
CA GLY A 25 -19.42 14.15 -17.72
C GLY A 25 -20.25 14.82 -18.82
N VAL A 26 -21.44 14.30 -19.09
CA VAL A 26 -22.45 15.04 -19.87
C VAL A 26 -23.32 15.84 -18.92
N VAL A 27 -23.10 17.16 -18.94
CA VAL A 27 -24.02 18.17 -18.44
C VAL A 27 -25.37 17.99 -19.14
N MET A 28 -26.33 17.35 -18.48
CA MET A 28 -27.70 17.27 -18.97
C MET A 28 -28.43 18.59 -18.72
N THR A 29 -28.53 19.38 -19.79
CA THR A 29 -29.59 20.37 -19.95
C THR A 29 -30.87 19.65 -20.37
N SER A 30 -31.96 20.06 -19.74
CA SER A 30 -33.31 19.52 -19.85
C SER A 30 -33.88 19.58 -21.28
N GLY A 31 -34.40 18.45 -21.77
CA GLY A 31 -35.15 18.38 -23.02
C GLY A 31 -35.87 17.05 -23.19
N SER A 32 -37.20 17.07 -23.13
CA SER A 32 -38.09 15.93 -23.24
C SER A 32 -38.25 15.45 -24.71
N SER A 33 -38.26 14.13 -24.95
CA SER A 33 -39.27 13.43 -25.78
C SER A 33 -38.96 11.93 -26.05
N SER A 34 -39.80 11.07 -25.46
CA SER A 34 -40.42 9.81 -25.93
C SER A 34 -39.84 8.91 -27.06
N SER A 35 -39.84 7.60 -26.73
CA SER A 35 -40.17 6.38 -27.53
C SER A 35 -39.22 6.00 -28.68
N THR A 36 -38.84 4.73 -28.92
CA THR A 36 -39.62 3.47 -28.93
C THR A 36 -38.66 2.25 -28.92
N SER A 37 -39.17 1.12 -28.47
CA SER A 37 -38.57 -0.22 -28.38
C SER A 37 -38.37 -0.96 -29.72
N SER A 38 -37.52 -2.01 -29.67
CA SER A 38 -37.80 -3.41 -30.10
C SER A 38 -36.74 -4.06 -31.01
N THR A 39 -36.03 -5.03 -30.40
CA THR A 39 -35.78 -6.44 -30.80
C THR A 39 -35.56 -6.85 -32.26
N ASP A 40 -34.51 -7.65 -32.49
CA ASP A 40 -34.45 -8.98 -33.15
C ASP A 40 -32.95 -9.42 -33.14
N GLY A 41 -32.48 -10.62 -32.80
CA GLY A 41 -33.06 -11.95 -32.73
C GLY A 41 -32.56 -12.81 -33.91
N VAL A 42 -31.46 -13.58 -33.77
CA VAL A 42 -31.22 -14.80 -34.57
C VAL A 42 -30.23 -15.78 -33.92
N ASP A 43 -30.60 -17.06 -34.05
CA ASP A 43 -30.16 -18.25 -33.34
C ASP A 43 -28.85 -18.91 -33.80
N ALA A 44 -28.27 -19.58 -32.80
CA ALA A 44 -27.52 -20.83 -32.73
C ALA A 44 -27.32 -21.73 -33.98
N SER A 45 -26.13 -22.36 -34.00
CA SER A 45 -25.97 -23.77 -34.39
C SER A 45 -24.83 -24.43 -33.61
N SER A 46 -25.19 -25.50 -32.90
CA SER A 46 -24.36 -26.40 -32.09
C SER A 46 -23.86 -27.62 -32.86
N SER A 47 -22.74 -28.21 -32.42
CA SER A 47 -22.48 -29.65 -32.58
C SER A 47 -21.57 -30.20 -31.46
N ASP A 48 -22.17 -31.07 -30.63
CA ASP A 48 -21.69 -32.31 -29.96
C ASP A 48 -20.21 -32.73 -30.14
N SER A 49 -19.51 -33.39 -29.20
CA SER A 49 -19.92 -34.26 -28.09
C SER A 49 -18.70 -34.63 -27.20
N SER A 50 -18.97 -34.95 -25.92
CA SER A 50 -18.59 -36.20 -25.24
C SER A 50 -18.10 -36.02 -23.79
N SER A 51 -18.87 -36.65 -22.93
CA SER A 51 -18.88 -36.62 -21.47
C SER A 51 -17.85 -37.57 -20.83
N ARG A 52 -17.17 -37.11 -19.78
CA ARG A 52 -16.73 -37.96 -18.66
C ARG A 52 -17.14 -37.32 -17.34
N ALA A 53 -17.95 -38.05 -16.59
CA ALA A 53 -18.51 -37.66 -15.31
C ALA A 53 -17.46 -37.78 -14.20
N TYR A 54 -17.26 -36.70 -13.46
CA TYR A 54 -16.80 -36.75 -12.07
C TYR A 54 -17.96 -36.25 -11.20
N THR A 55 -18.38 -37.09 -10.27
CA THR A 55 -19.43 -36.81 -9.29
C THR A 55 -18.89 -35.89 -8.21
N SER A 56 -19.35 -34.64 -8.15
CA SER A 56 -19.25 -33.78 -6.97
C SER A 56 -20.64 -33.64 -6.33
N ASP A 57 -20.72 -33.98 -5.05
CA ASP A 57 -21.92 -33.82 -4.23
C ASP A 57 -21.97 -32.36 -3.78
N GLY A 58 -22.53 -31.50 -4.63
CA GLY A 58 -22.70 -30.06 -4.36
C GLY A 58 -24.06 -29.79 -3.73
N THR A 59 -24.07 -29.54 -2.42
CA THR A 59 -25.24 -28.91 -1.77
C THR A 59 -25.25 -27.44 -2.17
N ALA A 60 -26.08 -27.09 -3.16
CA ALA A 60 -26.31 -25.71 -3.57
C ALA A 60 -26.99 -24.92 -2.44
N SER A 61 -26.21 -24.12 -1.71
CA SER A 61 -26.76 -23.04 -0.88
C SER A 61 -26.97 -21.83 -1.77
N SER A 62 -28.24 -21.46 -1.97
CA SER A 62 -28.61 -20.23 -2.64
C SER A 62 -28.13 -19.03 -1.82
N THR A 63 -27.14 -18.29 -2.32
CA THR A 63 -26.72 -17.02 -1.73
C THR A 63 -27.85 -16.01 -1.91
N LYS A 64 -28.69 -15.87 -0.88
CA LYS A 64 -29.61 -14.73 -0.78
C LYS A 64 -28.75 -13.48 -0.65
N LYS A 65 -28.88 -12.55 -1.61
CA LYS A 65 -28.56 -11.13 -1.41
C LYS A 65 -29.18 -10.69 -0.09
N THR A 66 -28.37 -10.60 0.95
CA THR A 66 -28.78 -9.96 2.19
C THR A 66 -28.61 -8.47 1.95
N THR A 67 -29.73 -7.77 1.76
CA THR A 67 -29.81 -6.34 2.05
C THR A 67 -29.43 -6.16 3.51
N LYS A 68 -28.14 -5.95 3.79
CA LYS A 68 -27.63 -5.60 5.11
C LYS A 68 -27.65 -4.08 5.23
N SER A 69 -28.15 -3.65 6.37
CA SER A 69 -28.39 -2.27 6.77
C SER A 69 -27.13 -1.41 6.70
N ASN A 70 -27.22 -0.26 6.01
CA ASN A 70 -26.27 0.83 6.14
C ASN A 70 -26.04 1.12 7.63
N LYS A 71 -24.78 1.07 8.08
CA LYS A 71 -24.35 1.64 9.37
C LYS A 71 -24.33 3.18 9.27
N SER A 72 -25.41 3.79 8.76
CA SER A 72 -25.68 5.22 8.94
C SER A 72 -26.33 5.41 10.33
N GLY A 73 -25.66 4.89 11.35
CA GLY A 73 -26.01 5.16 12.74
C GLY A 73 -25.55 6.57 13.08
N SER A 74 -26.39 7.33 13.80
CA SER A 74 -25.90 8.53 14.49
C SER A 74 -24.69 8.13 15.34
N SER A 75 -23.58 8.86 15.21
CA SER A 75 -22.40 8.63 16.04
C SER A 75 -22.79 8.62 17.52
N SER A 76 -22.20 7.66 18.23
CA SER A 76 -22.27 7.54 19.68
C SER A 76 -21.31 8.51 20.39
N ILE A 77 -20.32 9.01 19.65
CA ILE A 77 -19.34 9.97 20.12
C ILE A 77 -19.95 11.37 20.16
N THR A 78 -19.92 11.97 21.35
CA THR A 78 -20.44 13.33 21.58
C THR A 78 -19.36 14.37 21.86
N SER A 79 -18.11 13.93 22.03
CA SER A 79 -16.98 14.82 22.25
C SER A 79 -16.62 15.57 20.96
N ASP A 80 -16.10 16.79 21.10
CA ASP A 80 -15.63 17.59 19.98
C ASP A 80 -14.14 17.28 19.73
N PRO A 81 -13.75 16.80 18.53
CA PRO A 81 -12.37 16.40 18.23
C PRO A 81 -11.35 17.54 18.32
N THR A 82 -11.79 18.79 18.30
CA THR A 82 -10.91 19.96 18.50
C THR A 82 -10.62 20.25 19.97
N SER A 83 -11.36 19.61 20.88
CA SER A 83 -11.30 19.84 22.32
C SER A 83 -10.76 18.66 23.12
N VAL A 84 -10.68 17.47 22.52
CA VAL A 84 -10.10 16.28 23.16
C VAL A 84 -8.59 16.39 23.27
N THR A 85 -8.03 15.73 24.28
CA THR A 85 -6.59 15.58 24.41
C THR A 85 -6.14 14.36 23.62
N TYR A 86 -5.29 14.59 22.64
CA TYR A 86 -4.56 13.52 21.96
C TYR A 86 -3.30 13.18 22.76
N SER A 87 -3.00 11.90 22.90
CA SER A 87 -1.92 11.41 23.79
C SER A 87 -1.00 10.40 23.13
N LEU A 88 -1.40 9.81 22.01
CA LEU A 88 -0.64 8.76 21.33
C LEU A 88 -0.49 9.11 19.85
N SER A 89 0.68 8.89 19.28
CA SER A 89 0.99 9.27 17.90
C SER A 89 1.81 8.20 17.19
N ALA A 90 1.58 8.08 15.88
CA ALA A 90 2.31 7.22 14.96
C ALA A 90 2.46 7.95 13.61
N PHE A 91 3.55 7.67 12.88
CA PHE A 91 3.65 8.02 11.47
C PHE A 91 3.46 6.77 10.61
N ALA A 92 3.13 6.96 9.34
CA ALA A 92 2.91 5.89 8.38
C ALA A 92 3.50 6.29 7.02
N ILE A 93 4.17 5.36 6.34
CA ILE A 93 4.87 5.59 5.07
C ILE A 93 4.98 4.28 4.27
N GLY A 94 4.78 4.31 2.96
CA GLY A 94 5.00 3.17 2.05
C GLY A 94 5.98 3.53 0.93
N ASP A 95 6.56 2.52 0.29
CA ASP A 95 7.24 2.66 -1.02
C ASP A 95 8.36 3.71 -0.98
N TRP A 96 9.13 3.68 0.10
CA TRP A 96 10.04 4.76 0.48
C TRP A 96 11.51 4.47 0.15
N GLY A 97 11.90 3.21 -0.03
CA GLY A 97 13.29 2.81 -0.04
C GLY A 97 13.95 2.83 -1.42
N THR A 98 14.68 3.89 -1.74
CA THR A 98 15.32 4.03 -3.06
C THR A 98 16.39 2.97 -3.31
N THR A 99 16.69 2.74 -4.59
CA THR A 99 17.89 1.99 -4.97
C THR A 99 19.16 2.72 -4.52
N VAL A 100 20.25 1.99 -4.29
CA VAL A 100 21.56 2.58 -3.91
C VAL A 100 22.08 3.57 -4.97
N SER A 101 21.74 3.35 -6.24
CA SER A 101 22.06 4.24 -7.37
C SER A 101 21.07 5.38 -7.54
N GLN A 102 19.99 5.44 -6.76
CA GLN A 102 18.88 6.38 -6.91
C GLN A 102 18.28 6.39 -8.32
N ASP A 103 18.32 5.26 -9.02
CA ASP A 103 17.72 5.11 -10.34
C ASP A 103 16.22 4.80 -10.25
N SER A 104 15.71 4.33 -9.11
CA SER A 104 14.30 3.98 -8.93
C SER A 104 13.33 5.16 -9.08
N CYS A 105 13.79 6.39 -8.83
CA CYS A 105 13.00 7.62 -9.10
C CYS A 105 12.76 7.90 -10.58
N CYS A 106 13.62 7.36 -11.45
CA CYS A 106 13.97 8.06 -12.68
C CYS A 106 13.97 7.16 -13.91
N THR A 107 13.99 5.84 -13.74
CA THR A 107 13.92 4.88 -14.86
C THR A 107 12.51 4.72 -15.42
N ARG A 108 11.46 4.99 -14.64
CA ARG A 108 10.05 4.86 -15.05
C ARG A 108 9.50 6.05 -15.84
N SER A 109 10.21 7.18 -15.88
CA SER A 109 9.75 8.35 -16.64
C SER A 109 10.91 9.19 -17.13
N SER A 110 10.77 9.71 -18.35
CA SER A 110 11.71 10.69 -18.91
C SER A 110 11.50 12.12 -18.39
N THR A 111 10.45 12.38 -17.58
CA THR A 111 10.10 13.71 -17.06
C THR A 111 10.41 13.88 -15.58
N TYR A 112 11.25 13.01 -15.00
CA TYR A 112 11.70 13.18 -13.63
C TYR A 112 12.48 14.49 -13.45
N ASN A 113 12.51 15.00 -12.23
CA ASN A 113 13.22 16.21 -11.85
C ASN A 113 13.95 16.04 -10.51
N ASP A 114 14.61 17.10 -10.06
CA ASP A 114 15.40 17.10 -8.82
C ASP A 114 14.58 16.78 -7.56
N TYR A 115 13.26 16.98 -7.57
CA TYR A 115 12.40 16.54 -6.48
C TYR A 115 12.34 15.00 -6.43
N ASP A 116 12.14 14.35 -7.59
CA ASP A 116 12.03 12.90 -7.70
C ASP A 116 13.35 12.21 -7.28
N ILE A 117 14.50 12.77 -7.67
CA ILE A 117 15.83 12.23 -7.30
C ILE A 117 16.03 12.17 -5.78
N ASN A 118 15.54 13.20 -5.07
CA ASN A 118 15.80 13.38 -3.64
C ASN A 118 14.57 13.07 -2.79
N ALA A 119 13.55 12.40 -3.34
CA ALA A 119 12.24 12.25 -2.72
C ALA A 119 12.33 11.60 -1.33
N GLU A 120 13.07 10.49 -1.19
CA GLU A 120 13.30 9.81 0.08
C GLU A 120 13.99 10.72 1.12
N ASP A 121 15.07 11.43 0.75
CA ASP A 121 15.74 12.37 1.66
C ASP A 121 14.79 13.50 2.11
N ILE A 122 13.93 13.97 1.20
CA ILE A 122 12.95 15.01 1.48
C ILE A 122 11.89 14.49 2.44
N VAL A 123 11.29 13.32 2.19
CA VAL A 123 10.27 12.74 3.07
C VAL A 123 10.85 12.43 4.45
N ALA A 124 12.07 11.86 4.53
CA ALA A 124 12.76 11.66 5.79
C ALA A 124 12.98 12.98 6.57
N ASN A 125 13.33 14.05 5.87
CA ASN A 125 13.47 15.38 6.47
C ASN A 125 12.14 15.93 6.98
N LEU A 126 11.06 15.80 6.20
CA LEU A 126 9.71 16.22 6.57
C LEU A 126 9.21 15.47 7.80
N MET A 127 9.43 14.14 7.86
CA MET A 127 9.12 13.33 9.04
C MET A 127 9.88 13.83 10.26
N ASN A 128 11.19 14.10 10.15
CA ASN A 128 11.98 14.61 11.26
C ASN A 128 11.50 16.00 11.75
N GLN A 129 11.14 16.90 10.84
CA GLN A 129 10.57 18.21 11.19
C GLN A 129 9.21 18.06 11.88
N GLN A 130 8.33 17.24 11.32
CA GLN A 130 7.00 17.01 11.86
C GLN A 130 7.07 16.40 13.26
N ALA A 131 7.91 15.38 13.46
CA ALA A 131 8.12 14.76 14.77
C ALA A 131 8.65 15.76 15.82
N GLY A 132 9.58 16.64 15.43
CA GLY A 132 10.14 17.66 16.34
C GLY A 132 9.19 18.81 16.69
N SER A 133 8.17 19.05 15.85
CA SER A 133 7.20 20.13 16.03
C SER A 133 5.85 19.68 16.61
N ALA A 134 5.57 18.37 16.59
CA ALA A 134 4.30 17.81 17.03
C ALA A 134 4.11 17.93 18.55
N ASP A 135 2.88 18.24 18.97
CA ASP A 135 2.51 18.24 20.39
C ASP A 135 2.66 16.85 21.04
N VAL A 136 2.45 15.79 20.24
CA VAL A 136 2.63 14.39 20.62
C VAL A 136 3.61 13.76 19.65
N ALA A 137 4.83 13.48 20.13
CA ALA A 137 5.84 12.81 19.33
C ALA A 137 5.38 11.39 18.94
N PRO A 138 5.65 10.93 17.70
CA PRO A 138 5.30 9.59 17.28
C PRO A 138 6.06 8.55 18.11
N LYS A 139 5.36 7.48 18.53
CA LYS A 139 5.97 6.33 19.21
C LYS A 139 6.48 5.25 18.26
N ILE A 140 5.99 5.28 17.01
CA ILE A 140 6.21 4.25 15.99
C ILE A 140 6.11 4.88 14.61
N ILE A 141 6.79 4.27 13.64
CA ILE A 141 6.60 4.48 12.20
C ILE A 141 6.06 3.17 11.62
N ILE A 142 4.96 3.25 10.87
CA ILE A 142 4.29 2.12 10.22
C ILE A 142 4.74 2.09 8.75
N SER A 143 5.54 1.11 8.37
CA SER A 143 6.00 0.92 7.00
C SER A 143 5.09 -0.05 6.24
N HIS A 144 4.59 0.39 5.08
CA HIS A 144 3.67 -0.38 4.23
C HIS A 144 4.38 -1.26 3.19
N GLY A 145 5.69 -1.50 3.33
CA GLY A 145 6.44 -2.34 2.40
C GLY A 145 6.99 -1.60 1.18
N ASP A 146 7.58 -2.37 0.27
CA ASP A 146 8.52 -1.88 -0.73
C ASP A 146 9.66 -1.08 -0.08
N ASN A 147 10.25 -1.73 0.93
CA ASN A 147 11.29 -1.15 1.76
C ASN A 147 12.62 -0.99 0.99
N PHE A 148 12.85 -1.78 -0.05
CA PHE A 148 14.07 -1.73 -0.85
C PHE A 148 13.83 -2.01 -2.34
N TYR A 149 13.74 -0.95 -3.15
CA TYR A 149 13.69 -1.09 -4.61
C TYR A 149 15.07 -1.52 -5.18
N TRP A 150 15.12 -2.26 -6.29
CA TRP A 150 14.02 -2.86 -7.06
C TRP A 150 13.75 -4.33 -6.70
N THR A 151 14.73 -5.02 -6.13
CA THR A 151 14.72 -6.48 -5.94
C THR A 151 14.94 -6.89 -4.49
N GLY A 152 14.68 -5.96 -3.56
CA GLY A 152 14.85 -6.19 -2.14
C GLY A 152 16.34 -6.29 -1.77
N ILE A 153 16.62 -7.25 -0.90
CA ILE A 153 17.98 -7.62 -0.50
C ILE A 153 18.38 -8.87 -1.28
N ASN A 154 19.53 -8.87 -1.95
CA ASN A 154 19.96 -9.98 -2.82
C ASN A 154 20.85 -11.00 -2.10
N SER A 155 21.54 -10.60 -1.03
CA SER A 155 22.36 -11.52 -0.26
C SER A 155 22.54 -11.06 1.18
N ASP A 156 22.91 -11.99 2.04
CA ASP A 156 23.32 -11.72 3.43
C ASP A 156 24.49 -10.72 3.49
N ASN A 157 25.44 -10.81 2.54
CA ASN A 157 26.57 -9.88 2.46
C ASN A 157 26.13 -8.46 2.01
N GLY A 158 25.13 -8.37 1.13
CA GLY A 158 24.59 -7.11 0.64
C GLY A 158 23.67 -6.41 1.64
N ARG A 159 23.00 -7.18 2.51
CA ARG A 159 22.00 -6.72 3.50
C ARG A 159 22.42 -5.46 4.23
N ASP A 160 23.53 -5.51 4.96
CA ASP A 160 23.92 -4.40 5.86
C ASP A 160 24.24 -3.11 5.08
N THR A 161 24.77 -3.24 3.86
CA THR A 161 25.01 -2.08 2.99
C THR A 161 23.71 -1.50 2.48
N ARG A 162 22.75 -2.33 2.08
CA ARG A 162 21.41 -1.89 1.66
C ARG A 162 20.68 -1.16 2.78
N PHE A 163 20.64 -1.72 3.98
CA PHE A 163 20.06 -1.05 5.15
C PHE A 163 20.77 0.25 5.48
N THR A 164 22.10 0.28 5.45
CA THR A 164 22.85 1.50 5.77
C THR A 164 22.47 2.63 4.81
N THR A 165 22.52 2.40 3.51
CA THR A 165 22.34 3.45 2.50
C THR A 165 20.89 3.89 2.32
N THR A 166 19.95 2.95 2.33
CA THR A 166 18.53 3.23 2.05
C THR A 166 17.75 3.56 3.32
N PHE A 167 18.12 3.02 4.48
CA PHE A 167 17.35 3.22 5.71
C PHE A 167 18.11 4.06 6.76
N GLU A 168 19.27 3.60 7.21
CA GLU A 168 19.93 4.19 8.39
C GLU A 168 20.51 5.58 8.14
N GLU A 169 21.08 5.83 6.95
CA GLU A 169 21.61 7.14 6.57
C GLU A 169 20.51 8.14 6.18
N LYS A 170 19.34 7.66 5.76
CA LYS A 170 18.20 8.49 5.32
C LYS A 170 17.36 8.96 6.49
N TYR A 171 16.98 8.04 7.37
CA TYR A 171 16.09 8.29 8.50
C TYR A 171 16.89 8.52 9.79
N ASP A 172 17.92 9.38 9.73
CA ASP A 172 18.88 9.64 10.81
C ASP A 172 18.60 10.90 11.63
N GLY A 173 17.51 11.61 11.32
CA GLY A 173 17.12 12.87 11.95
C GLY A 173 16.87 12.74 13.45
N GLU A 174 17.29 13.74 14.23
CA GLU A 174 17.31 13.69 15.71
C GLU A 174 15.96 13.35 16.38
N ASN A 175 14.83 13.65 15.73
CA ASN A 175 13.49 13.42 16.25
C ASN A 175 12.90 12.06 15.84
N ILE A 176 13.51 11.37 14.88
CA ILE A 176 13.01 10.08 14.34
C ILE A 176 14.03 8.94 14.41
N LYS A 177 15.30 9.25 14.68
CA LYS A 177 16.44 8.33 14.60
C LYS A 177 16.26 7.05 15.42
N THR A 178 15.62 7.13 16.59
CA THR A 178 15.44 5.99 17.50
C THR A 178 13.99 5.50 17.56
N ILE A 179 13.12 6.03 16.71
CA ILE A 179 11.71 5.61 16.67
C ILE A 179 11.64 4.23 15.99
N PRO A 180 10.99 3.24 16.60
CA PRO A 180 10.78 1.94 15.98
C PRO A 180 9.96 2.02 14.69
N TRP A 181 10.26 1.13 13.75
CA TRP A 181 9.57 0.93 12.48
C TRP A 181 8.95 -0.46 12.50
N VAL A 182 7.63 -0.56 12.36
CA VAL A 182 6.94 -1.84 12.11
C VAL A 182 6.71 -1.96 10.62
N ASN A 183 7.21 -3.04 10.02
CA ASN A 183 7.30 -3.20 8.58
C ASN A 183 6.46 -4.38 8.10
N VAL A 184 5.89 -4.24 6.91
CA VAL A 184 5.51 -5.36 6.06
C VAL A 184 6.42 -5.38 4.84
N LEU A 185 6.33 -6.42 4.01
CA LEU A 185 7.05 -6.51 2.74
C LEU A 185 6.08 -6.23 1.57
N GLY A 186 6.62 -5.59 0.54
CA GLY A 186 5.96 -5.42 -0.76
C GLY A 186 6.54 -6.33 -1.83
N ASN A 187 6.03 -6.24 -3.07
CA ASN A 187 6.52 -7.10 -4.16
C ASN A 187 8.00 -6.89 -4.45
N HIS A 188 8.52 -5.66 -4.35
CA HIS A 188 9.93 -5.40 -4.64
C HIS A 188 10.84 -6.02 -3.59
N ASP A 189 10.41 -6.08 -2.33
CA ASP A 189 11.14 -6.75 -1.26
C ASP A 189 11.37 -8.25 -1.54
N TYR A 190 10.41 -8.88 -2.22
CA TYR A 190 10.48 -10.28 -2.64
C TYR A 190 11.18 -10.49 -4.00
N GLY A 191 11.63 -9.43 -4.66
CA GLY A 191 12.34 -9.52 -5.95
C GLY A 191 11.50 -9.19 -7.18
N GLY A 192 10.29 -8.64 -7.03
CA GLY A 192 9.27 -8.49 -8.09
C GLY A 192 9.64 -7.63 -9.31
N ALA A 193 10.86 -7.12 -9.42
CA ALA A 193 11.37 -6.41 -10.59
C ALA A 193 12.39 -7.20 -11.44
N ASP A 194 12.78 -8.41 -11.02
CA ASP A 194 13.77 -9.24 -11.72
C ASP A 194 13.67 -10.70 -11.19
N TYR A 195 14.74 -11.48 -11.28
CA TYR A 195 14.85 -12.79 -10.65
C TYR A 195 14.86 -12.70 -9.12
N ILE A 196 14.21 -13.66 -8.47
CA ILE A 196 14.18 -13.83 -7.02
C ILE A 196 15.54 -14.33 -6.50
N CYS A 197 16.16 -15.27 -7.23
CA CYS A 197 17.47 -15.81 -6.89
C CYS A 197 18.60 -14.81 -7.20
N SER A 198 19.76 -15.04 -6.60
CA SER A 198 20.90 -14.12 -6.68
C SER A 198 22.18 -14.84 -7.05
N ASP A 199 23.05 -14.15 -7.80
CA ASP A 199 24.37 -14.62 -8.15
C ASP A 199 25.38 -14.40 -7.01
N SER A 200 26.60 -14.94 -7.20
CA SER A 200 27.67 -14.81 -6.20
C SER A 200 28.19 -13.39 -5.97
N GLY A 201 27.78 -12.44 -6.82
CA GLY A 201 28.21 -11.04 -6.84
C GLY A 201 27.16 -10.07 -6.30
N ASP A 202 26.11 -10.55 -5.63
CA ASP A 202 24.97 -9.75 -5.13
C ASP A 202 24.04 -9.22 -6.25
N GLY A 203 24.21 -9.74 -7.47
CA GLY A 203 23.28 -9.53 -8.59
C GLY A 203 22.13 -10.53 -8.56
N THR A 204 21.13 -10.29 -9.40
CA THR A 204 20.00 -11.22 -9.64
C THR A 204 20.40 -12.32 -10.64
N ALA A 205 19.82 -13.50 -10.50
CA ALA A 205 20.02 -14.61 -11.44
C ALA A 205 18.83 -15.57 -11.42
N ALA A 206 18.57 -16.24 -12.54
CA ALA A 206 17.55 -17.28 -12.62
C ALA A 206 17.81 -18.40 -11.60
N CYS A 207 16.75 -18.80 -10.90
CA CYS A 207 16.77 -19.98 -10.04
C CYS A 207 16.97 -21.26 -10.88
N SER A 208 17.67 -22.24 -10.32
CA SER A 208 17.96 -23.51 -10.99
C SER A 208 16.83 -24.54 -10.86
N ASP A 209 16.02 -24.45 -9.81
CA ASP A 209 14.84 -25.27 -9.55
C ASP A 209 13.90 -24.61 -8.52
N SER A 210 12.74 -25.25 -8.29
CA SER A 210 11.72 -24.78 -7.34
C SER A 210 12.21 -24.70 -5.89
N ASP A 211 13.08 -25.62 -5.45
CA ASP A 211 13.60 -25.64 -4.09
C ASP A 211 14.51 -24.41 -3.85
N GLU A 212 15.35 -24.09 -4.83
CA GLU A 212 16.17 -22.87 -4.79
C GLU A 212 15.30 -21.61 -4.81
N LEU A 213 14.26 -21.56 -5.65
CA LEU A 213 13.36 -20.43 -5.71
C LEU A 213 12.66 -20.18 -4.37
N VAL A 214 12.03 -21.19 -3.79
CA VAL A 214 11.31 -21.05 -2.51
C VAL A 214 12.29 -20.70 -1.38
N THR A 215 13.50 -21.25 -1.42
CA THR A 215 14.57 -20.88 -0.47
C THR A 215 14.99 -19.43 -0.62
N ALA A 216 15.18 -18.94 -1.85
CA ALA A 216 15.53 -17.56 -2.13
C ALA A 216 14.44 -16.60 -1.67
N LEU A 217 13.17 -16.92 -1.93
CA LEU A 217 12.02 -16.13 -1.48
C LEU A 217 11.98 -16.02 0.06
N LYS A 218 12.20 -17.13 0.77
CA LYS A 218 12.32 -17.13 2.25
C LYS A 218 13.52 -16.33 2.75
N ASN A 219 14.62 -16.34 2.00
CA ASN A 219 15.80 -15.55 2.34
C ASN A 219 15.53 -14.04 2.19
N LYS A 220 14.76 -13.60 1.19
CA LYS A 220 14.35 -12.19 1.03
C LYS A 220 13.71 -11.64 2.31
N PHE A 221 12.77 -12.40 2.89
CA PHE A 221 12.17 -12.08 4.18
C PHE A 221 13.18 -12.14 5.32
N SER A 222 13.93 -13.25 5.44
CA SER A 222 14.90 -13.48 6.51
C SER A 222 15.96 -12.39 6.62
N TRP A 223 16.43 -11.86 5.49
CA TRP A 223 17.41 -10.78 5.49
C TRP A 223 16.84 -9.47 6.04
N GLN A 224 15.53 -9.24 5.98
CA GLN A 224 14.91 -8.09 6.63
C GLN A 224 14.57 -8.38 8.10
N SER A 225 13.98 -9.54 8.42
CA SER A 225 13.50 -9.86 9.77
C SER A 225 14.62 -10.14 10.78
N THR A 226 15.80 -10.53 10.30
CA THR A 226 16.99 -10.76 11.15
C THR A 226 17.97 -9.59 11.17
N TYR A 227 17.62 -8.48 10.54
CA TYR A 227 18.44 -7.26 10.62
C TYR A 227 18.33 -6.66 12.03
N THR A 228 19.44 -6.13 12.54
CA THR A 228 19.49 -5.42 13.82
C THR A 228 19.95 -4.01 13.54
N SER A 229 19.06 -3.04 13.76
CA SER A 229 19.41 -1.64 13.52
C SER A 229 20.45 -1.16 14.54
N PRO A 230 21.49 -0.42 14.13
CA PRO A 230 22.42 0.24 15.06
C PRO A 230 21.76 1.36 15.87
N ASN A 231 20.54 1.78 15.54
CA ASN A 231 19.81 2.86 16.18
C ASN A 231 18.67 2.29 17.04
N ASP A 232 19.00 1.79 18.23
CA ASP A 232 18.08 1.20 19.22
C ASP A 232 17.27 -0.01 18.71
N ASP A 233 17.83 -0.77 17.77
CA ASP A 233 17.18 -1.94 17.16
C ASP A 233 15.77 -1.63 16.64
N ARG A 234 15.64 -0.46 16.01
CA ARG A 234 14.37 0.11 15.57
C ARG A 234 13.72 -0.56 14.36
N TRP A 235 14.26 -1.65 13.82
CA TRP A 235 13.67 -2.34 12.67
C TRP A 235 12.87 -3.55 13.14
N ILE A 236 11.55 -3.46 13.08
CA ILE A 236 10.63 -4.49 13.59
C ILE A 236 9.93 -5.15 12.41
N LEU A 237 10.22 -6.44 12.23
CA LEU A 237 9.57 -7.34 11.28
C LEU A 237 9.62 -8.74 11.88
N GLU A 238 8.64 -9.08 12.72
CA GLU A 238 8.70 -10.28 13.58
C GLU A 238 8.32 -11.56 12.83
N ASP A 239 7.36 -11.47 11.91
CA ASP A 239 6.90 -12.54 11.04
C ASP A 239 6.12 -11.94 9.85
N HIS A 240 5.57 -12.78 8.97
CA HIS A 240 4.67 -12.36 7.88
C HIS A 240 3.33 -11.82 8.42
N PHE A 241 2.90 -12.32 9.58
CA PHE A 241 1.87 -11.71 10.40
C PHE A 241 2.36 -11.47 11.81
N TYR A 242 2.14 -10.26 12.33
CA TYR A 242 2.35 -9.98 13.74
C TYR A 242 1.56 -8.76 14.20
N VAL A 243 1.28 -8.70 15.50
CA VAL A 243 0.59 -7.57 16.14
C VAL A 243 1.59 -6.75 16.94
N TYR A 244 1.66 -5.46 16.66
CA TYR A 244 2.44 -4.52 17.44
C TYR A 244 1.53 -3.53 18.15
N THR A 245 1.67 -3.40 19.47
CA THR A 245 0.84 -2.52 20.29
C THR A 245 1.64 -1.34 20.79
N ILE A 246 1.11 -0.13 20.60
CA ILE A 246 1.57 1.07 21.30
C ILE A 246 0.50 1.57 22.25
N GLU A 247 0.90 2.07 23.41
CA GLU A 247 -0.01 2.58 24.44
C GLU A 247 0.56 3.85 25.06
N ASP A 248 -0.32 4.79 25.39
CA ASP A 248 -0.05 5.85 26.36
C ASP A 248 -0.59 5.46 27.73
N ALA A 249 0.29 5.09 28.65
CA ALA A 249 -0.09 4.55 29.96
C ALA A 249 -0.86 5.53 30.85
N ASP A 250 -0.70 6.85 30.63
CA ASP A 250 -1.38 7.88 31.43
C ASP A 250 -2.85 8.02 31.03
N SER A 251 -3.14 7.99 29.73
CA SER A 251 -4.51 8.06 29.19
C SER A 251 -5.17 6.68 29.01
N GLY A 252 -4.40 5.61 28.92
CA GLY A 252 -4.86 4.26 28.55
C GLY A 252 -5.21 4.09 27.07
N VAL A 253 -4.99 5.12 26.24
CA VAL A 253 -5.20 5.05 24.80
C VAL A 253 -4.17 4.10 24.20
N SER A 254 -4.62 3.12 23.42
CA SER A 254 -3.77 2.13 22.77
C SER A 254 -4.14 1.93 21.30
N ILE A 255 -3.15 1.57 20.48
CA ILE A 255 -3.31 1.19 19.09
C ILE A 255 -2.71 -0.20 18.90
N ASP A 256 -3.51 -1.15 18.43
CA ASP A 256 -3.03 -2.41 17.88
C ASP A 256 -2.84 -2.27 16.37
N ILE A 257 -1.64 -2.59 15.90
CA ILE A 257 -1.25 -2.58 14.50
C ILE A 257 -1.10 -4.03 14.05
N PHE A 258 -2.01 -4.50 13.20
CA PHE A 258 -2.00 -5.83 12.62
C PHE A 258 -1.24 -5.77 11.31
N ASN A 259 0.01 -6.22 11.31
CA ASN A 259 0.86 -6.27 10.12
C ASN A 259 0.56 -7.58 9.39
N VAL A 260 0.16 -7.49 8.12
CA VAL A 260 -0.29 -8.64 7.32
C VAL A 260 0.51 -8.78 6.03
N ASP A 261 0.80 -10.02 5.66
CA ASP A 261 1.24 -10.35 4.32
C ASP A 261 0.04 -10.35 3.37
N SER A 262 0.21 -9.68 2.23
CA SER A 262 -0.79 -9.52 1.17
C SER A 262 -0.20 -9.83 -0.21
N GLY A 263 0.91 -10.58 -0.24
CA GLY A 263 1.65 -10.87 -1.46
C GLY A 263 0.82 -11.62 -2.50
N ASP A 264 -0.28 -12.26 -2.12
CA ASP A 264 -1.22 -12.93 -3.02
C ASP A 264 -2.21 -12.02 -3.76
N ALA A 265 -2.04 -10.69 -3.70
CA ALA A 265 -2.84 -9.75 -4.47
C ALA A 265 -2.87 -10.07 -5.98
N ASP A 266 -4.05 -9.91 -6.59
CA ASP A 266 -4.30 -10.24 -8.00
C ASP A 266 -3.58 -9.29 -8.97
N THR A 267 -3.18 -8.10 -8.51
CA THR A 267 -2.47 -7.09 -9.30
C THR A 267 -1.10 -6.85 -8.68
N HIS A 268 -0.04 -7.01 -9.47
CA HIS A 268 1.38 -6.83 -9.08
C HIS A 268 1.91 -7.70 -7.91
N GLY A 269 1.07 -8.53 -7.29
CA GLY A 269 1.46 -9.51 -6.28
C GLY A 269 2.20 -10.74 -6.84
N ALA A 270 1.88 -11.90 -6.27
CA ALA A 270 2.58 -13.16 -6.48
C ALA A 270 2.64 -13.55 -7.97
N MET A 271 1.58 -13.29 -8.73
CA MET A 271 1.53 -13.58 -10.17
C MET A 271 2.75 -13.01 -10.92
N GLN A 272 3.08 -11.75 -10.67
CA GLN A 272 4.18 -11.08 -11.35
C GLN A 272 5.53 -11.42 -10.71
N THR A 273 5.59 -11.39 -9.38
CA THR A 273 6.80 -11.72 -8.63
C THR A 273 7.29 -13.13 -8.95
N CYS A 274 6.39 -14.12 -8.99
CA CYS A 274 6.72 -15.49 -9.33
C CYS A 274 7.09 -15.67 -10.80
N CYS A 275 6.45 -14.95 -11.74
CA CYS A 275 6.85 -15.02 -13.14
C CYS A 275 8.28 -14.52 -13.38
N GLN A 276 8.77 -13.54 -12.62
CA GLN A 276 10.12 -12.96 -12.78
C GLN A 276 10.35 -12.43 -14.20
N CYS A 277 9.31 -11.83 -14.80
CA CYS A 277 9.28 -11.59 -16.23
C CYS A 277 10.40 -10.68 -16.71
N TYR A 278 10.67 -9.59 -16.00
CA TYR A 278 11.76 -8.66 -16.35
C TYR A 278 13.14 -9.34 -16.37
N GLY A 279 13.34 -10.38 -15.54
CA GLY A 279 14.56 -11.19 -15.60
C GLY A 279 14.63 -12.03 -16.88
N TYR A 280 13.54 -12.74 -17.22
CA TYR A 280 13.50 -13.66 -18.36
C TYR A 280 13.30 -12.99 -19.72
N ALA A 281 12.65 -11.82 -19.78
CA ALA A 281 12.37 -11.07 -20.99
C ALA A 281 13.62 -10.33 -21.54
N GLY A 282 14.59 -10.03 -20.67
CA GLY A 282 15.84 -9.37 -21.06
C GLY A 282 15.60 -7.93 -21.51
N ASP A 283 15.83 -7.64 -22.79
CA ASP A 283 15.64 -6.28 -23.34
C ASP A 283 14.20 -6.03 -23.86
N ASP A 284 13.31 -7.04 -23.81
CA ASP A 284 11.95 -7.00 -24.40
C ASP A 284 10.85 -6.98 -23.34
N ASP A 285 10.88 -5.95 -22.49
CA ASP A 285 9.95 -5.76 -21.37
C ASP A 285 8.48 -5.66 -21.80
N ASP A 286 8.20 -5.29 -23.06
CA ASP A 286 6.85 -5.26 -23.64
C ASP A 286 6.15 -6.64 -23.55
N THR A 287 6.92 -7.72 -23.44
CA THR A 287 6.40 -9.09 -23.26
C THR A 287 5.73 -9.28 -21.88
N CYS A 288 6.12 -8.48 -20.88
CA CYS A 288 5.64 -8.61 -19.51
C CYS A 288 4.20 -8.12 -19.30
N ASP A 289 3.66 -7.32 -20.21
CA ASP A 289 2.28 -6.83 -20.13
C ASP A 289 1.21 -7.93 -20.14
N ASN A 290 1.51 -9.05 -20.80
CA ASN A 290 0.57 -10.17 -20.98
C ASN A 290 1.19 -11.52 -20.63
N VAL A 291 2.28 -11.50 -19.87
CA VAL A 291 2.99 -12.72 -19.46
C VAL A 291 2.08 -13.60 -18.62
N SER A 292 2.14 -14.90 -18.85
CA SER A 292 1.33 -15.89 -18.16
C SER A 292 2.17 -17.12 -17.76
N ARG A 293 1.66 -17.84 -16.74
CA ARG A 293 2.21 -19.13 -16.31
C ARG A 293 2.44 -20.06 -17.52
N GLY A 294 3.69 -20.49 -17.69
CA GLY A 294 4.11 -21.41 -18.76
C GLY A 294 4.66 -20.74 -20.01
N ASP A 295 4.63 -19.41 -20.10
CA ASP A 295 5.38 -18.67 -21.11
C ASP A 295 6.88 -18.72 -20.83
N ASP A 296 7.72 -18.66 -21.87
CA ASP A 296 9.19 -18.65 -21.72
C ASP A 296 9.68 -17.46 -20.86
N ALA A 297 8.95 -16.35 -20.87
CA ALA A 297 9.22 -15.17 -20.05
C ALA A 297 8.70 -15.31 -18.60
N CYS A 298 8.01 -16.39 -18.23
CA CYS A 298 7.52 -16.64 -16.88
C CYS A 298 8.19 -17.89 -16.30
N CYS A 299 9.09 -17.74 -15.31
CA CYS A 299 9.87 -18.85 -14.77
C CYS A 299 10.62 -19.67 -15.84
N GLY A 300 10.99 -19.07 -16.98
CA GLY A 300 11.62 -19.81 -18.08
C GLY A 300 10.70 -20.85 -18.73
N GLY A 301 9.38 -20.73 -18.58
CA GLY A 301 8.38 -21.72 -18.97
C GLY A 301 8.18 -22.85 -17.96
N ASP A 302 8.88 -22.85 -16.82
CA ASP A 302 8.75 -23.85 -15.78
C ASP A 302 7.51 -23.59 -14.91
N THR A 303 6.48 -24.41 -15.12
CA THR A 303 5.22 -24.26 -14.40
C THR A 303 5.28 -24.75 -12.96
N ASP A 304 6.15 -25.71 -12.65
CA ASP A 304 6.27 -26.25 -11.29
C ASP A 304 6.99 -25.22 -10.40
N MET A 305 8.01 -24.55 -10.93
CA MET A 305 8.70 -23.46 -10.23
C MET A 305 7.77 -22.26 -9.97
N TYR A 306 6.94 -21.88 -10.96
CA TYR A 306 5.91 -20.87 -10.76
C TYR A 306 4.88 -21.28 -9.69
N ASP A 307 4.37 -22.51 -9.75
CA ASP A 307 3.32 -22.97 -8.83
C ASP A 307 3.82 -23.08 -7.37
N GLU A 308 5.05 -23.54 -7.15
CA GLU A 308 5.65 -23.59 -5.80
C GLU A 308 5.87 -22.18 -5.22
N CYS A 309 6.24 -21.21 -6.07
CA CYS A 309 6.30 -19.80 -5.67
C CYS A 309 4.93 -19.26 -5.24
N MET A 310 3.90 -19.46 -6.07
CA MET A 310 2.53 -19.03 -5.79
C MET A 310 1.97 -19.69 -4.53
N ALA A 311 2.25 -20.99 -4.35
CA ALA A 311 1.86 -21.73 -3.15
C ALA A 311 2.48 -21.13 -1.89
N GLN A 312 3.75 -20.68 -1.94
CA GLN A 312 4.41 -20.07 -0.80
C GLN A 312 3.77 -18.73 -0.40
N PHE A 313 3.45 -17.85 -1.36
CA PHE A 313 2.70 -16.62 -1.09
C PHE A 313 1.30 -16.91 -0.55
N THR A 314 0.61 -17.88 -1.15
CA THR A 314 -0.73 -18.29 -0.70
C THR A 314 -0.70 -18.76 0.75
N GLU A 315 0.31 -19.56 1.15
CA GLU A 315 0.52 -19.99 2.54
C GLU A 315 0.67 -18.80 3.50
N TRP A 316 1.52 -17.82 3.16
CA TRP A 316 1.75 -16.64 4.02
C TRP A 316 0.53 -15.73 4.13
N SER A 317 -0.18 -15.49 3.01
CA SER A 317 -1.35 -14.64 3.02
C SER A 317 -2.56 -15.32 3.67
N ASP A 318 -2.75 -16.64 3.50
CA ASP A 318 -3.79 -17.42 4.20
C ASP A 318 -3.57 -17.47 5.71
N ASP A 319 -2.31 -17.66 6.13
CA ASP A 319 -1.95 -17.60 7.54
C ASP A 319 -2.18 -16.19 8.10
N SER A 320 -1.79 -15.14 7.37
CA SER A 320 -2.04 -13.75 7.75
C SER A 320 -3.54 -13.45 7.93
N ARG A 321 -4.39 -13.87 6.99
CA ARG A 321 -5.86 -13.75 7.11
C ARG A 321 -6.40 -14.49 8.34
N THR A 322 -5.92 -15.71 8.57
CA THR A 322 -6.34 -16.54 9.70
C THR A 322 -5.96 -15.90 11.03
N GLN A 323 -4.71 -15.44 11.15
CA GLN A 323 -4.21 -14.78 12.34
C GLN A 323 -4.85 -13.41 12.56
N LEU A 324 -5.11 -12.64 11.50
CA LEU A 324 -5.82 -11.36 11.58
C LEU A 324 -7.21 -11.55 12.20
N ALA A 325 -8.01 -12.48 11.67
CA ALA A 325 -9.34 -12.77 12.17
C ALA A 325 -9.32 -13.18 13.66
N ALA A 326 -8.34 -14.00 14.07
CA ALA A 326 -8.19 -14.44 15.45
C ALA A 326 -7.77 -13.31 16.39
N ASN A 327 -6.82 -12.46 15.98
CA ASN A 327 -6.25 -11.42 16.83
C ASN A 327 -7.15 -10.19 16.94
N ILE A 328 -7.85 -9.76 15.87
CA ILE A 328 -8.82 -8.66 15.96
C ILE A 328 -9.93 -8.97 16.97
N ALA A 329 -10.42 -10.22 16.96
CA ALA A 329 -11.47 -10.68 17.85
C ALA A 329 -11.05 -10.66 19.34
N ASN A 330 -9.74 -10.75 19.62
CA ASN A 330 -9.19 -10.72 20.97
C ASN A 330 -8.69 -9.33 21.39
N SER A 331 -8.48 -8.42 20.44
CA SER A 331 -7.98 -7.08 20.71
C SER A 331 -9.00 -6.24 21.48
N THR A 332 -8.52 -5.62 22.55
CA THR A 332 -9.25 -4.63 23.36
C THR A 332 -8.63 -3.23 23.25
N ALA A 333 -7.74 -3.01 22.27
CA ALA A 333 -7.10 -1.73 22.07
C ALA A 333 -8.14 -0.65 21.71
N THR A 334 -7.82 0.60 22.04
CA THR A 334 -8.69 1.74 21.69
C THR A 334 -8.86 1.83 20.18
N TRP A 335 -7.77 1.64 19.44
CA TRP A 335 -7.73 1.70 17.97
C TRP A 335 -7.15 0.41 17.41
N LYS A 336 -7.65 0.02 16.25
CA LYS A 336 -7.23 -1.19 15.51
C LYS A 336 -6.92 -0.80 14.08
N ILE A 337 -5.68 -1.03 13.65
CA ILE A 337 -5.16 -0.62 12.35
C ILE A 337 -4.60 -1.84 11.64
N VAL A 338 -5.03 -2.09 10.41
CA VAL A 338 -4.38 -3.08 9.54
C VAL A 338 -3.28 -2.38 8.74
N ASN A 339 -2.06 -2.90 8.78
CA ASN A 339 -0.93 -2.49 7.97
C ASN A 339 -0.66 -3.57 6.92
N SER A 340 -0.74 -3.20 5.65
CA SER A 340 -0.60 -4.10 4.50
C SER A 340 0.18 -3.42 3.39
N HIS A 341 0.74 -4.16 2.44
CA HIS A 341 1.29 -3.53 1.24
C HIS A 341 0.20 -3.22 0.22
N TYR A 342 -0.77 -4.12 0.06
CA TYR A 342 -1.85 -3.98 -0.93
C TYR A 342 -3.18 -3.55 -0.31
N ASN A 343 -3.87 -2.65 -1.00
CA ASN A 343 -5.26 -2.31 -0.74
C ASN A 343 -6.22 -3.47 -1.15
N PRO A 344 -7.16 -3.90 -0.29
CA PRO A 344 -8.03 -5.04 -0.54
C PRO A 344 -9.05 -4.82 -1.66
N TYR A 345 -9.51 -3.60 -1.93
CA TYR A 345 -10.44 -3.36 -3.04
C TYR A 345 -9.73 -2.96 -4.32
N ALA A 346 -8.56 -2.32 -4.24
CA ALA A 346 -7.87 -1.83 -5.44
C ALA A 346 -6.98 -2.89 -6.11
N HIS A 347 -6.42 -3.84 -5.35
CA HIS A 347 -5.42 -4.79 -5.87
C HIS A 347 -5.88 -6.25 -5.92
N TYR A 348 -7.00 -6.58 -5.26
CA TYR A 348 -7.63 -7.89 -5.36
C TYR A 348 -8.87 -7.82 -6.25
N ALA A 349 -9.11 -8.90 -7.01
CA ALA A 349 -10.38 -9.15 -7.65
C ALA A 349 -11.51 -9.26 -6.61
N GLU A 350 -12.76 -9.15 -7.07
CA GLU A 350 -13.93 -9.11 -6.19
C GLU A 350 -13.96 -10.23 -5.14
N ALA A 351 -13.52 -11.46 -5.49
CA ALA A 351 -13.47 -12.56 -4.54
C ALA A 351 -12.47 -12.32 -3.39
N GLY A 352 -11.22 -11.96 -3.70
CA GLY A 352 -10.20 -11.67 -2.68
C GLY A 352 -10.54 -10.44 -1.85
N MET A 353 -11.12 -9.40 -2.47
CA MET A 353 -11.67 -8.26 -1.73
C MET A 353 -12.70 -8.70 -0.68
N GLN A 354 -13.64 -9.59 -1.05
CA GLN A 354 -14.66 -10.07 -0.13
C GLN A 354 -14.07 -10.90 1.01
N GLU A 355 -13.00 -11.66 0.78
CA GLU A 355 -12.32 -12.40 1.86
C GLU A 355 -11.78 -11.46 2.94
N TRP A 356 -11.09 -10.38 2.53
CA TRP A 356 -10.62 -9.35 3.47
C TRP A 356 -11.78 -8.60 4.12
N PHE A 357 -12.79 -8.21 3.35
CA PHE A 357 -13.95 -7.48 3.85
C PHE A 357 -14.74 -8.30 4.87
N ASP A 358 -14.91 -9.61 4.66
CA ASP A 358 -15.60 -10.50 5.59
C ASP A 358 -14.85 -10.61 6.93
N ILE A 359 -13.50 -10.55 6.93
CA ILE A 359 -12.69 -10.56 8.16
C ILE A 359 -12.87 -9.26 8.96
N ILE A 360 -12.86 -8.10 8.28
CA ILE A 360 -12.92 -6.79 8.96
C ILE A 360 -14.36 -6.31 9.23
N ASN A 361 -15.37 -6.95 8.65
CA ASN A 361 -16.75 -6.56 8.83
C ASN A 361 -17.23 -6.74 10.29
N GLY A 362 -17.50 -5.62 10.96
CA GLY A 362 -17.98 -5.64 12.35
C GLY A 362 -16.92 -6.05 13.36
N SER A 363 -15.64 -5.88 13.03
CA SER A 363 -14.50 -6.26 13.87
C SER A 363 -13.88 -5.08 14.66
N ASP A 364 -14.45 -3.89 14.49
CA ASP A 364 -13.97 -2.61 15.02
C ASP A 364 -12.53 -2.30 14.55
N VAL A 365 -12.16 -2.74 13.35
CA VAL A 365 -11.04 -2.16 12.61
C VAL A 365 -11.44 -0.76 12.18
N HIS A 366 -10.53 0.19 12.38
CA HIS A 366 -10.79 1.61 12.10
C HIS A 366 -10.10 2.06 10.83
N LEU A 367 -8.84 1.65 10.65
CA LEU A 367 -8.02 2.05 9.51
C LEU A 367 -7.39 0.81 8.84
N TRP A 368 -7.34 0.85 7.52
CA TRP A 368 -6.48 0.03 6.69
C TRP A 368 -5.48 0.95 6.00
N LEU A 369 -4.20 0.75 6.27
CA LEU A 369 -3.10 1.51 5.68
C LEU A 369 -2.36 0.62 4.70
N ASN A 370 -2.06 1.15 3.51
CA ASN A 370 -1.27 0.44 2.52
C ASN A 370 -0.40 1.35 1.66
N GLY A 371 0.55 0.73 0.95
CA GLY A 371 1.40 1.35 -0.04
C GLY A 371 1.03 0.86 -1.43
N HIS A 372 2.04 0.41 -2.18
CA HIS A 372 2.00 -0.19 -3.52
C HIS A 372 1.58 0.77 -4.64
N THR A 373 0.42 1.39 -4.48
CA THR A 373 0.06 2.51 -5.33
C THR A 373 0.91 3.70 -4.90
N HIS A 374 1.76 4.22 -5.79
CA HIS A 374 2.65 5.35 -5.46
C HIS A 374 1.93 6.72 -5.40
N GLY A 375 0.71 6.73 -4.90
CA GLY A 375 -0.13 7.90 -4.71
C GLY A 375 -0.79 7.87 -3.34
N GLU A 376 -1.59 8.90 -3.08
CA GLU A 376 -2.16 9.14 -1.76
C GLU A 376 -3.67 9.34 -1.86
N ASN A 377 -4.44 8.59 -1.08
CA ASN A 377 -5.89 8.80 -0.95
C ASN A 377 -6.38 8.52 0.46
N HIS A 378 -7.65 8.83 0.67
CA HIS A 378 -8.38 8.46 1.86
C HIS A 378 -9.82 8.16 1.47
N ASP A 379 -10.21 6.91 1.64
CA ASP A 379 -11.52 6.37 1.32
C ASP A 379 -12.22 5.88 2.59
N TYR A 380 -13.53 5.67 2.51
CA TYR A 380 -14.32 5.19 3.64
C TYR A 380 -15.37 4.17 3.22
N SER A 381 -15.58 3.14 4.05
CA SER A 381 -16.69 2.22 3.91
C SER A 381 -17.66 2.37 5.06
N SER A 382 -18.85 2.91 4.79
CA SER A 382 -19.93 3.00 5.79
C SER A 382 -20.49 1.64 6.20
N SER A 383 -20.37 0.61 5.35
CA SER A 383 -20.80 -0.75 5.67
C SER A 383 -19.85 -1.46 6.62
N LEU A 384 -18.55 -1.19 6.51
CA LEU A 384 -17.52 -1.83 7.34
C LEU A 384 -17.20 -0.98 8.58
N GLY A 385 -17.33 0.34 8.47
CA GLY A 385 -16.87 1.32 9.46
C GLY A 385 -15.36 1.53 9.43
N VAL A 386 -14.75 1.36 8.25
CA VAL A 386 -13.29 1.37 8.05
C VAL A 386 -12.91 2.50 7.11
N HIS A 387 -11.83 3.20 7.45
CA HIS A 387 -11.13 4.14 6.59
C HIS A 387 -9.97 3.43 5.87
N PHE A 388 -9.85 3.61 4.57
CA PHE A 388 -8.76 3.07 3.76
C PHE A 388 -7.83 4.20 3.34
N VAL A 389 -6.52 3.99 3.41
CA VAL A 389 -5.51 5.01 3.09
C VAL A 389 -4.43 4.38 2.24
N ASP A 390 -4.40 4.73 0.96
CA ASP A 390 -3.22 4.54 0.13
C ASP A 390 -2.18 5.62 0.49
N ASN A 391 -0.96 5.18 0.78
CA ASN A 391 0.16 5.98 1.27
C ASN A 391 1.49 5.43 0.71
N GLY A 392 1.61 5.40 -0.62
CA GLY A 392 2.77 4.85 -1.32
C GLY A 392 3.65 5.90 -2.00
N ALA A 393 3.49 7.19 -1.72
CA ALA A 393 4.40 8.22 -2.24
C ALA A 393 5.50 8.58 -1.23
N GLY A 394 6.11 7.58 -0.58
CA GLY A 394 7.16 7.78 0.43
C GLY A 394 8.53 8.17 -0.13
N GLY A 395 8.73 8.07 -1.46
CA GLY A 395 9.89 8.61 -2.16
C GLY A 395 10.93 7.59 -2.63
N GLY A 396 10.65 6.30 -2.50
CA GLY A 396 11.49 5.21 -3.01
C GLY A 396 11.45 5.07 -4.53
N ILE A 397 10.36 5.54 -5.12
CA ILE A 397 10.01 5.40 -6.53
C ILE A 397 9.23 6.62 -7.01
N GLN A 398 8.99 6.73 -8.32
CA GLN A 398 8.24 7.86 -8.85
C GLN A 398 6.78 7.86 -8.36
N LYS A 399 6.33 9.01 -7.84
CA LYS A 399 4.93 9.26 -7.47
C LYS A 399 4.00 9.17 -8.69
N GLU A 400 2.79 8.73 -8.42
CA GLU A 400 1.72 8.51 -9.41
C GLU A 400 0.37 8.95 -8.84
N SER A 401 -0.70 8.78 -9.62
CA SER A 401 -2.07 8.98 -9.11
C SER A 401 -2.46 7.84 -8.19
N ALA A 402 -3.27 8.13 -7.17
CA ALA A 402 -3.81 7.10 -6.29
C ALA A 402 -4.76 6.14 -7.02
N SER A 403 -5.03 5.00 -6.38
CA SER A 403 -5.87 3.97 -6.96
C SER A 403 -7.32 4.45 -7.07
N GLY A 404 -7.97 4.06 -8.16
CA GLY A 404 -9.40 4.26 -8.33
C GLY A 404 -10.20 3.19 -7.61
N ILE A 405 -11.46 3.48 -7.31
CA ILE A 405 -12.40 2.49 -6.75
C ILE A 405 -12.96 1.65 -7.92
N PRO A 406 -12.72 0.32 -7.96
CA PRO A 406 -13.28 -0.53 -9.01
C PRO A 406 -14.80 -0.63 -8.91
N THR A 407 -15.47 -0.91 -10.03
CA THR A 407 -16.94 -0.95 -10.09
C THR A 407 -17.59 -1.94 -9.11
N TYR A 408 -16.93 -3.05 -8.78
CA TYR A 408 -17.45 -4.00 -7.78
C TYR A 408 -17.32 -3.51 -6.33
N ALA A 409 -16.51 -2.47 -6.08
CA ALA A 409 -16.27 -1.88 -4.77
C ALA A 409 -17.07 -0.58 -4.54
N GLU A 410 -17.65 0.03 -5.59
CA GLU A 410 -18.41 1.29 -5.52
C GLU A 410 -19.62 1.23 -4.55
N ASP A 411 -20.20 0.04 -4.33
CA ASP A 411 -21.29 -0.15 -3.37
C ASP A 411 -20.81 -0.21 -1.91
N TYR A 412 -19.50 -0.34 -1.68
CA TYR A 412 -18.88 -0.53 -0.37
C TYR A 412 -18.05 0.67 0.08
N VAL A 413 -17.35 1.30 -0.84
CA VAL A 413 -16.31 2.30 -0.56
C VAL A 413 -16.62 3.60 -1.30
N GLU A 414 -16.46 4.72 -0.62
CA GLU A 414 -16.55 6.06 -1.19
C GLU A 414 -15.25 6.84 -0.97
N ASN A 415 -14.87 7.65 -1.96
CA ASN A 415 -13.69 8.49 -1.86
C ASN A 415 -13.96 9.73 -1.01
N LEU A 416 -13.10 9.98 -0.01
CA LEU A 416 -13.15 11.19 0.82
C LEU A 416 -12.15 12.23 0.34
N TRP A 417 -10.96 11.78 -0.02
CA TRP A 417 -9.88 12.63 -0.50
C TRP A 417 -8.95 11.84 -1.42
N VAL A 418 -8.44 12.50 -2.43
CA VAL A 418 -7.38 11.98 -3.29
C VAL A 418 -6.42 13.10 -3.56
N TYR A 419 -5.14 12.78 -3.47
CA TYR A 419 -4.09 13.70 -3.84
C TYR A 419 -3.88 13.72 -5.36
N ASP A 420 -3.40 14.84 -5.91
CA ASP A 420 -3.29 15.01 -7.37
C ASP A 420 -2.10 14.27 -8.01
N GLY A 421 -1.28 13.59 -7.20
CA GLY A 421 -0.15 12.79 -7.65
C GLY A 421 1.12 13.60 -7.96
N THR A 422 1.24 14.83 -7.45
CA THR A 422 2.37 15.73 -7.76
C THR A 422 3.40 15.93 -6.63
N GLU A 423 3.29 15.20 -5.51
CA GLU A 423 4.16 15.29 -4.33
C GLU A 423 4.40 13.93 -3.70
N TYR A 424 5.43 13.92 -2.86
CA TYR A 424 5.81 12.85 -1.96
C TYR A 424 5.49 13.25 -0.53
N GLY A 425 5.20 12.27 0.32
CA GLY A 425 4.78 12.57 1.68
C GLY A 425 4.65 11.34 2.55
N PHE A 426 3.96 11.54 3.66
CA PHE A 426 3.66 10.50 4.63
C PHE A 426 2.42 10.91 5.44
N PHE A 427 1.81 9.94 6.11
CA PHE A 427 0.70 10.20 7.01
C PHE A 427 1.14 10.24 8.48
N SER A 428 0.49 11.08 9.27
CA SER A 428 0.54 11.02 10.74
C SER A 428 -0.82 10.67 11.31
N LEU A 429 -0.81 9.89 12.39
CA LEU A 429 -1.97 9.51 13.19
C LEU A 429 -1.76 10.02 14.60
N THR A 430 -2.70 10.80 15.14
CA THR A 430 -2.67 11.18 16.55
C THR A 430 -4.00 10.81 17.20
N ALA A 431 -3.96 10.00 18.25
CA ALA A 431 -5.10 9.34 18.85
C ALA A 431 -5.46 9.88 20.24
N SER A 432 -6.76 9.89 20.51
CA SER A 432 -7.42 10.06 21.79
C SER A 432 -8.36 8.86 22.02
N GLU A 433 -9.13 8.85 23.10
CA GLU A 433 -10.13 7.78 23.34
C GLU A 433 -11.22 7.75 22.26
N ASP A 434 -11.67 8.92 21.80
CA ASP A 434 -12.83 9.05 20.91
C ASP A 434 -12.42 9.34 19.45
N TRP A 435 -11.29 10.00 19.22
CA TRP A 435 -10.89 10.50 17.91
C TRP A 435 -9.46 10.16 17.55
N LEU A 436 -9.26 9.76 16.30
CA LEU A 436 -7.97 9.69 15.64
C LEU A 436 -7.91 10.79 14.60
N LYS A 437 -6.92 11.67 14.72
CA LYS A 437 -6.60 12.69 13.73
C LYS A 437 -5.62 12.11 12.73
N LEU A 438 -6.08 11.93 11.49
CA LEU A 438 -5.30 11.47 10.34
C LEU A 438 -4.88 12.69 9.50
N GLN A 439 -3.60 12.82 9.17
CA GLN A 439 -3.10 13.95 8.39
C GLN A 439 -2.07 13.51 7.36
N TYR A 440 -2.18 14.01 6.13
CA TYR A 440 -1.15 13.86 5.11
C TYR A 440 -0.22 15.07 5.09
N HIS A 441 1.09 14.81 5.15
CA HIS A 441 2.14 15.82 5.20
C HIS A 441 3.08 15.72 4.00
N THR A 442 3.46 16.87 3.47
CA THR A 442 4.34 17.01 2.31
C THR A 442 5.20 18.29 2.40
N ALA A 443 6.02 18.55 1.39
CA ALA A 443 6.82 19.76 1.28
C ALA A 443 5.94 21.01 1.10
N ASP A 444 6.28 22.10 1.78
CA ASP A 444 5.65 23.40 1.55
C ASP A 444 6.28 24.17 0.36
N ASP A 445 5.69 25.32 0.01
CA ASP A 445 6.14 26.15 -1.11
C ASP A 445 7.52 26.81 -0.91
N SER A 446 8.17 26.64 0.26
CA SER A 446 9.49 27.21 0.55
C SER A 446 10.66 26.30 0.18
N TRP A 447 10.38 25.06 -0.23
CA TRP A 447 11.39 24.15 -0.76
C TRP A 447 11.90 24.59 -2.14
N SER A 448 13.20 24.38 -2.38
CA SER A 448 13.79 24.48 -3.72
C SER A 448 14.73 23.32 -3.95
N TYR A 449 14.38 22.45 -4.89
CA TYR A 449 15.10 21.21 -5.18
C TYR A 449 16.33 21.45 -6.06
N ALA A 450 17.37 20.68 -5.81
CA ALA A 450 18.59 20.64 -6.60
C ALA A 450 19.00 19.18 -6.83
N GLU A 451 19.82 18.92 -7.85
CA GLU A 451 20.28 17.57 -8.23
C GLU A 451 20.79 16.72 -7.04
N SER A 452 21.41 17.36 -6.04
CA SER A 452 21.79 16.72 -4.78
C SER A 452 21.03 17.32 -3.60
N PHE A 453 20.53 16.46 -2.71
CA PHE A 453 19.86 16.87 -1.48
C PHE A 453 20.66 17.88 -0.64
N ASN A 454 21.99 17.74 -0.57
CA ASN A 454 22.86 18.70 0.14
C ASN A 454 22.85 20.12 -0.44
N SER A 455 22.38 20.27 -1.68
CA SER A 455 22.22 21.55 -2.37
C SER A 455 20.75 22.02 -2.42
N THR A 456 19.81 21.18 -2.00
CA THR A 456 18.39 21.53 -1.86
C THR A 456 18.22 22.55 -0.73
N THR A 457 17.41 23.57 -0.98
CA THR A 457 16.98 24.49 0.09
C THR A 457 15.82 23.84 0.84
N ILE A 458 16.09 23.46 2.09
CA ILE A 458 15.09 22.86 2.99
C ILE A 458 14.02 23.90 3.33
N GLY A 459 12.78 23.56 3.02
CA GLY A 459 11.58 24.29 3.43
C GLY A 459 10.90 23.65 4.64
N GLY A 460 9.63 24.01 4.87
CA GLY A 460 8.81 23.47 5.96
C GLY A 460 7.92 22.30 5.55
N VAL A 461 7.06 21.89 6.49
CA VAL A 461 6.05 20.85 6.30
C VAL A 461 4.70 21.49 6.02
N ALA A 462 4.02 21.06 4.96
CA ALA A 462 2.64 21.40 4.66
C ALA A 462 1.72 20.21 4.95
N THR A 463 0.60 20.45 5.62
CA THR A 463 -0.48 19.47 5.76
C THR A 463 -1.56 19.74 4.71
N LYS A 464 -1.82 18.78 3.82
CA LYS A 464 -2.80 18.94 2.72
C LYS A 464 -4.10 18.17 2.91
N HIS A 465 -4.12 17.20 3.83
CA HIS A 465 -5.31 16.48 4.23
C HIS A 465 -5.37 16.37 5.75
N CYS A 466 -6.56 16.49 6.32
CA CYS A 466 -6.77 16.32 7.75
C CYS A 466 -8.20 15.82 8.01
N TRP A 467 -8.30 14.67 8.68
CA TRP A 467 -9.56 14.04 9.02
C TRP A 467 -9.61 13.59 10.47
N TYR A 468 -10.76 13.76 11.11
CA TYR A 468 -11.07 13.17 12.40
C TYR A 468 -11.87 11.89 12.18
N VAL A 469 -11.20 10.75 12.38
CA VAL A 469 -11.80 9.42 12.40
C VAL A 469 -12.40 9.18 13.80
N PRO A 470 -13.68 8.83 13.91
CA PRO A 470 -14.32 8.52 15.18
C PRO A 470 -14.13 7.05 15.55
N ASN A 471 -13.92 6.79 16.83
CA ASN A 471 -13.68 5.44 17.36
C ASN A 471 -14.93 4.52 17.35
N ASP A 472 -16.07 5.01 16.86
CA ASP A 472 -17.26 4.18 16.66
C ASP A 472 -17.44 3.74 15.20
N GLY A 473 -16.44 4.00 14.35
CA GLY A 473 -16.39 3.62 12.94
C GLY A 473 -17.36 4.40 12.05
N THR A 474 -17.96 5.49 12.54
CA THR A 474 -18.79 6.38 11.70
C THR A 474 -17.93 7.24 10.76
N TYR A 475 -18.58 7.95 9.84
CA TYR A 475 -17.94 8.66 8.71
C TYR A 475 -16.81 9.64 9.08
N GLY A 476 -16.87 10.24 10.28
CA GLY A 476 -15.90 11.26 10.70
C GLY A 476 -16.11 12.63 10.07
N GLN A 477 -15.10 13.49 10.15
CA GLN A 477 -15.19 14.87 9.64
C GLN A 477 -13.83 15.48 9.31
N ASP A 478 -13.80 16.34 8.28
CA ASP A 478 -12.64 17.16 7.92
C ASP A 478 -12.28 18.12 9.06
N CYS A 479 -10.99 18.29 9.34
CA CYS A 479 -10.53 19.14 10.45
C CYS A 479 -10.96 20.61 10.33
N THR A 480 -11.16 21.14 9.12
CA THR A 480 -11.56 22.53 8.85
C THR A 480 -13.05 22.78 9.05
N SER A 481 -13.89 21.74 8.95
CA SER A 481 -15.35 21.83 9.08
C SER A 481 -15.82 22.23 10.48
N SER A 482 -14.94 22.07 11.48
CA SER A 482 -15.12 22.47 12.89
C SER A 482 -15.24 23.98 13.12
N SER A 483 -14.86 24.81 12.14
CA SER A 483 -14.95 26.28 12.24
C SER A 483 -16.36 26.86 11.93
N SER A 484 -17.30 26.03 11.45
CA SER A 484 -18.61 26.51 10.94
C SER A 484 -19.79 26.38 11.91
N SER A 485 -19.66 25.70 13.05
CA SER A 485 -20.79 25.35 13.92
C SER A 485 -21.38 26.51 14.75
N SER A 486 -20.85 27.73 14.63
CA SER A 486 -21.37 28.91 15.33
C SER A 486 -22.24 29.86 14.49
N SER A 487 -22.66 29.50 13.27
CA SER A 487 -23.51 30.41 12.49
C SER A 487 -24.55 29.77 11.56
N ILE A 488 -25.46 28.94 12.09
CA ILE A 488 -26.76 28.71 11.42
C ILE A 488 -27.89 29.07 12.38
N LEU A 489 -28.02 30.37 12.61
CA LEU A 489 -29.28 30.99 13.02
C LEU A 489 -29.99 31.47 11.75
N SER A 490 -31.13 30.86 11.49
CA SER A 490 -32.23 31.38 10.67
C SER A 490 -31.97 31.56 9.17
N ARG A 491 -32.48 30.61 8.38
CA ARG A 491 -33.34 30.97 7.24
C ARG A 491 -34.47 29.95 7.08
N LYS A 492 -35.64 30.35 7.61
CA LYS A 492 -36.96 29.91 7.12
C LYS A 492 -37.16 30.40 5.69
N MET A 493 -37.49 29.50 4.77
CA MET A 493 -38.77 29.40 4.06
C MET A 493 -38.72 28.26 3.07
#